data_AF-L9WG86-F1
#
_entry.id   AF-L9WG86-F1
#
_cell.length_a   1.000
_cell.length_b   1.000
_cell.length_c   1.000
_cell.angle_alpha   90.00
_cell.angle_beta   90.00
_cell.angle_gamma   90.00
#
_symmetry.space_group_name_H-M   'P 1'
#
loop_
_entity.id
_entity.type
_entity.pdbx_description
1 polymer ?
#
loop_
_entity_poly.entity_id
_entity_poly.type
_entity_poly.pdbx_seq_one_letter_code
_entity_poly.pdbx_strand_id
1 'polypeptide(L)'
;MTAHQHWATSPLEVGKRIKAVDGTDVAPFVSVYSFPNGHTQEGGVPAIDTLFIDFDIPSGGEYRSTNPDPQAWYRDMSALLTRVREVCRLLVREGLDHHYRAALSGHKGVHLYLDFPTIDPDEGTPGQFKNGMRQYADELISYLESQTYLDLEAWVDVDSSDLARLCRLPNTRHSGASVAFDEDRYCVPVSIRELANITPNEYAKLTRSPRPVPKECRRNPSHRAHDVLTQYIRDATGGHYRGASRFDPKALERYEDEQNEDLTLEDVPFLMSRKPCIGAFRERADMFAHGAASHAMELNVIAHLVEERVPIDVIVEFFSDAPEFNEEFTRHQIEKVIAHQLNPYRCDTIWAQAEMFCLGPDECDLYSRYTGTEATH
;
A
#
# COMPACT_ATOMS: atom_id res chain seq x y z
N MET A 1 8.89 -11.95 29.71
CA MET A 1 9.96 -11.36 28.89
C MET A 1 10.95 -12.45 28.57
N THR A 2 11.23 -12.70 27.29
CA THR A 2 12.13 -13.78 26.87
C THR A 2 13.59 -13.36 26.93
N ALA A 3 14.50 -14.33 26.95
CA ALA A 3 15.96 -14.13 26.95
C ALA A 3 16.49 -13.29 25.77
N HIS A 4 15.67 -13.06 24.74
CA HIS A 4 16.03 -12.42 23.47
C HIS A 4 15.43 -11.03 23.24
N GLN A 5 14.65 -10.48 24.19
CA GLN A 5 14.05 -9.15 24.06
C GLN A 5 14.21 -8.36 25.35
N HIS A 6 14.80 -7.17 25.24
CA HIS A 6 14.99 -6.24 26.34
C HIS A 6 14.38 -4.89 26.00
N TRP A 7 13.58 -4.34 26.91
CA TRP A 7 13.17 -2.95 26.82
C TRP A 7 14.38 -2.06 27.03
N ALA A 8 14.64 -1.17 26.08
CA ALA A 8 15.55 -0.06 26.33
C ALA A 8 14.78 1.04 27.07
N THR A 9 15.34 1.52 28.17
CA THR A 9 14.71 2.54 29.02
C THR A 9 15.24 3.94 28.73
N SER A 10 16.21 4.07 27.83
CA SER A 10 16.76 5.35 27.40
C SER A 10 17.33 5.30 25.97
N PRO A 11 17.38 6.44 25.24
CA PRO A 11 18.06 6.53 23.94
C PRO A 11 19.54 6.12 23.97
N LEU A 12 20.23 6.37 25.08
CA LEU A 12 21.63 5.96 25.27
C LEU A 12 21.78 4.44 25.35
N GLU A 13 20.83 3.77 25.98
CA GLU A 13 20.78 2.30 26.05
C GLU A 13 20.51 1.70 24.66
N VAL A 14 19.59 2.30 23.90
CA VAL A 14 19.36 1.95 22.48
C VAL A 14 20.67 2.08 21.70
N GLY A 15 21.35 3.23 21.77
CA GLY A 15 22.59 3.48 21.04
C GLY A 15 23.72 2.52 21.40
N LYS A 16 23.88 2.15 22.69
CA LYS A 16 24.87 1.14 23.12
C LYS A 16 24.55 -0.26 22.61
N ARG A 17 23.27 -0.64 22.59
CA ARG A 17 22.82 -1.95 22.11
C ARG A 17 22.91 -2.04 20.58
N ILE A 18 22.54 -0.97 19.86
CA ILE A 18 22.73 -0.86 18.41
C ILE A 18 24.22 -0.95 18.08
N LYS A 19 25.12 -0.24 18.79
CA LYS A 19 26.58 -0.37 18.59
C LYS A 19 27.13 -1.77 18.81
N ALA A 20 26.54 -2.56 19.69
CA ALA A 20 26.89 -3.96 19.87
C ALA A 20 26.41 -4.86 18.70
N VAL A 21 25.38 -4.41 17.97
CA VAL A 21 24.86 -5.00 16.73
C VAL A 21 25.57 -4.41 15.48
N ASP A 22 26.22 -3.27 15.59
CA ASP A 22 26.99 -2.60 14.52
C ASP A 22 28.28 -3.38 14.14
N GLY A 23 28.66 -4.37 14.96
CA GLY A 23 29.65 -5.39 14.63
C GLY A 23 29.08 -6.62 13.92
N THR A 24 27.76 -6.71 13.76
CA THR A 24 27.08 -7.72 12.97
C THR A 24 26.44 -7.08 11.75
N ASP A 25 26.39 -7.83 10.67
CA ASP A 25 26.03 -7.44 9.29
C ASP A 25 24.57 -6.91 9.10
N VAL A 26 23.92 -6.38 10.16
CA VAL A 26 22.51 -5.95 10.26
C VAL A 26 22.27 -4.47 9.99
N ALA A 27 23.36 -3.67 9.90
CA ALA A 27 23.34 -2.28 9.45
C ALA A 27 22.55 -2.01 8.14
N PRO A 28 22.45 -2.95 7.16
CA PRO A 28 21.72 -2.69 5.92
C PRO A 28 20.24 -2.38 6.14
N PHE A 29 19.61 -2.87 7.22
CA PHE A 29 18.15 -2.81 7.41
C PHE A 29 17.66 -1.73 8.37
N VAL A 30 18.56 -0.90 8.90
CA VAL A 30 18.21 0.15 9.88
C VAL A 30 17.56 1.37 9.21
N SER A 31 17.67 1.52 7.89
CA SER A 31 17.00 2.58 7.16
C SER A 31 15.57 2.19 6.84
N VAL A 32 14.63 2.62 7.69
CA VAL A 32 13.26 2.83 7.18
C VAL A 32 12.87 4.29 7.33
N TYR A 33 13.02 4.95 8.47
CA TYR A 33 12.98 6.43 8.53
C TYR A 33 13.79 6.92 9.73
N SER A 34 14.93 7.56 9.48
CA SER A 34 15.58 8.32 10.54
C SER A 34 15.00 9.73 10.55
N PHE A 35 14.75 10.30 11.74
CA PHE A 35 14.24 11.66 11.92
C PHE A 35 15.37 12.63 12.35
N PRO A 36 16.50 12.75 11.63
CA PRO A 36 17.55 13.69 12.01
C PRO A 36 17.03 15.15 11.94
N ASN A 37 15.97 15.38 11.16
CA ASN A 37 15.40 16.69 10.86
C ASN A 37 13.99 16.90 11.44
N GLY A 38 13.57 16.09 12.43
CA GLY A 38 12.25 16.20 13.08
C GLY A 38 11.21 15.20 12.58
N HIS A 39 10.12 15.05 13.34
CA HIS A 39 9.06 14.08 13.03
C HIS A 39 8.10 14.62 11.95
N THR A 40 7.46 13.75 11.18
CA THR A 40 6.49 14.13 10.12
C THR A 40 5.24 14.81 10.67
N GLN A 41 4.95 14.60 11.95
CA GLN A 41 3.90 15.34 12.69
C GLN A 41 4.31 16.78 13.05
N GLU A 42 5.60 17.09 13.00
CA GLU A 42 6.19 18.42 13.27
C GLU A 42 6.52 19.16 11.95
N GLY A 43 6.15 18.57 10.80
CA GLY A 43 6.40 19.12 9.47
C GLY A 43 7.77 18.77 8.87
N GLY A 44 8.58 17.96 9.56
CA GLY A 44 9.87 17.50 9.05
C GLY A 44 9.74 16.35 8.05
N VAL A 45 10.61 16.32 7.03
CA VAL A 45 10.77 15.16 6.14
C VAL A 45 11.95 14.33 6.68
N PRO A 46 11.76 13.03 6.97
CA PRO A 46 12.84 12.15 7.40
C PRO A 46 13.85 11.94 6.27
N ALA A 47 15.02 11.38 6.57
CA ALA A 47 15.91 10.93 5.52
C ALA A 47 15.30 9.69 4.84
N ILE A 48 14.91 9.83 3.56
CA ILE A 48 14.25 8.79 2.77
C ILE A 48 15.25 8.24 1.75
N ASP A 49 15.58 6.98 1.86
CA ASP A 49 16.61 6.33 1.04
C ASP A 49 16.26 4.86 0.70
N THR A 50 15.06 4.45 1.06
CA THR A 50 14.55 3.09 0.90
C THR A 50 13.04 3.15 0.71
N LEU A 51 12.51 2.39 -0.25
CA LEU A 51 11.08 2.10 -0.37
C LEU A 51 10.85 0.67 0.15
N PHE A 52 9.95 0.56 1.11
CA PHE A 52 9.54 -0.69 1.75
C PHE A 52 8.24 -1.20 1.14
N ILE A 53 8.23 -2.48 0.77
CA ILE A 53 7.07 -3.20 0.23
C ILE A 53 6.81 -4.39 1.15
N ASP A 54 5.64 -4.42 1.78
CA ASP A 54 5.22 -5.51 2.66
C ASP A 54 4.27 -6.46 1.94
N PHE A 55 4.74 -7.66 1.64
CA PHE A 55 3.87 -8.72 1.16
C PHE A 55 3.35 -9.52 2.35
N ASP A 56 2.04 -9.63 2.53
CA ASP A 56 1.42 -10.34 3.65
C ASP A 56 0.35 -11.33 3.18
N ILE A 57 0.04 -12.33 4.02
CA ILE A 57 -1.16 -13.15 3.83
C ILE A 57 -2.38 -12.24 4.02
N PRO A 58 -3.30 -12.15 3.02
CA PRO A 58 -4.46 -11.29 3.07
C PRO A 58 -5.37 -11.62 4.26
N SER A 59 -6.14 -10.63 4.73
CA SER A 59 -7.18 -10.84 5.76
C SER A 59 -8.21 -11.90 5.33
N GLY A 60 -8.49 -12.04 4.03
CA GLY A 60 -9.36 -13.09 3.47
C GLY A 60 -8.78 -14.51 3.49
N GLY A 61 -7.49 -14.70 3.79
CA GLY A 61 -6.85 -16.02 3.82
C GLY A 61 -7.42 -16.97 4.88
N GLU A 62 -7.12 -18.27 4.76
CA GLU A 62 -7.59 -19.28 5.71
C GLU A 62 -6.89 -19.17 7.08
N TYR A 63 -5.64 -18.72 7.10
CA TYR A 63 -4.83 -18.61 8.31
C TYR A 63 -5.33 -17.48 9.22
N ARG A 64 -5.46 -17.81 10.50
CA ARG A 64 -5.84 -16.87 11.57
C ARG A 64 -4.81 -16.93 12.68
N SER A 65 -4.13 -15.82 12.98
CA SER A 65 -3.13 -15.77 14.05
C SER A 65 -3.70 -16.02 15.45
N THR A 66 -5.00 -15.79 15.64
CA THR A 66 -5.73 -16.01 16.91
C THR A 66 -6.08 -17.48 17.13
N ASN A 67 -6.19 -18.26 16.06
CA ASN A 67 -6.40 -19.71 16.10
C ASN A 67 -5.53 -20.37 15.02
N PRO A 68 -4.22 -20.50 15.29
CA PRO A 68 -3.25 -20.88 14.27
C PRO A 68 -3.44 -22.34 13.86
N ASP A 69 -3.89 -22.57 12.63
CA ASP A 69 -3.78 -23.87 11.95
C ASP A 69 -2.52 -23.88 11.07
N PRO A 70 -1.52 -24.73 11.37
CA PRO A 70 -0.33 -24.87 10.54
C PRO A 70 -0.65 -25.23 9.08
N GLN A 71 -1.70 -26.01 8.82
CA GLN A 71 -2.05 -26.41 7.45
C GLN A 71 -2.65 -25.25 6.66
N ALA A 72 -3.53 -24.46 7.27
CA ALA A 72 -4.00 -23.20 6.69
C ALA A 72 -2.83 -22.24 6.41
N TRP A 73 -1.89 -22.09 7.36
CA TRP A 73 -0.69 -21.30 7.14
C TRP A 73 0.11 -21.79 5.94
N TYR A 74 0.32 -23.10 5.79
CA TYR A 74 1.06 -23.66 4.66
C TYR A 74 0.39 -23.36 3.31
N ARG A 75 -0.94 -23.42 3.23
CA ARG A 75 -1.69 -23.11 2.00
C ARG A 75 -1.54 -21.63 1.63
N ASP A 76 -1.84 -20.74 2.57
CA ASP A 76 -1.77 -19.29 2.34
C ASP A 76 -0.33 -18.82 2.08
N MET A 77 0.64 -19.31 2.84
CA MET A 77 2.06 -19.02 2.62
C MET A 77 2.52 -19.54 1.26
N SER A 78 2.01 -20.69 0.79
CA SER A 78 2.31 -21.17 -0.57
C SER A 78 1.77 -20.24 -1.65
N ALA A 79 0.55 -19.70 -1.47
CA ALA A 79 -0.04 -18.73 -2.38
C ALA A 79 0.73 -17.40 -2.39
N LEU A 80 1.13 -16.91 -1.22
CA LEU A 80 2.00 -15.73 -1.06
C LEU A 80 3.34 -15.94 -1.76
N LEU A 81 4.06 -17.02 -1.41
CA LEU A 81 5.40 -17.28 -1.93
C LEU A 81 5.40 -17.56 -3.43
N THR A 82 4.29 -18.01 -4.02
CA THR A 82 4.18 -18.11 -5.48
C THR A 82 4.28 -16.74 -6.13
N ARG A 83 3.55 -15.74 -5.61
CA ARG A 83 3.60 -14.36 -6.12
C ARG A 83 4.94 -13.71 -5.91
N VAL A 84 5.45 -13.79 -4.69
CA VAL A 84 6.76 -13.25 -4.32
C VAL A 84 7.89 -13.86 -5.16
N ARG A 85 7.82 -15.17 -5.46
CA ARG A 85 8.80 -15.83 -6.34
C ARG A 85 8.78 -15.27 -7.75
N GLU A 86 7.62 -15.05 -8.35
CA GLU A 86 7.54 -14.49 -9.70
C GLU A 86 8.07 -13.06 -9.75
N VAL A 87 7.75 -12.23 -8.76
CA VAL A 87 8.35 -10.90 -8.61
C VAL A 87 9.87 -10.99 -8.50
N CYS A 88 10.40 -11.87 -7.65
CA CYS A 88 11.85 -12.03 -7.48
C CYS A 88 12.53 -12.58 -8.75
N ARG A 89 11.87 -13.48 -9.49
CA ARG A 89 12.37 -14.01 -10.78
C ARG A 89 12.43 -12.91 -11.83
N LEU A 90 11.41 -12.06 -11.90
CA LEU A 90 11.41 -10.87 -12.75
C LEU A 90 12.59 -9.96 -12.38
N LEU A 91 12.76 -9.60 -11.11
CA LEU A 91 13.87 -8.75 -10.67
C LEU A 91 15.25 -9.34 -11.03
N VAL A 92 15.42 -10.66 -10.89
CA VAL A 92 16.66 -11.35 -11.29
C VAL A 92 16.84 -11.33 -12.81
N ARG A 93 15.76 -11.53 -13.59
CA ARG A 93 15.79 -11.54 -15.06
C ARG A 93 16.15 -10.16 -15.63
N GLU A 94 15.59 -9.10 -15.06
CA GLU A 94 15.87 -7.71 -15.43
C GLU A 94 17.22 -7.21 -14.87
N GLY A 95 17.92 -8.04 -14.08
CA GLY A 95 19.18 -7.67 -13.45
C GLY A 95 19.04 -6.60 -12.38
N LEU A 96 17.85 -6.44 -11.80
CA LEU A 96 17.54 -5.45 -10.75
C LEU A 96 17.67 -6.01 -9.34
N ASP A 97 17.85 -7.32 -9.18
CA ASP A 97 17.87 -8.04 -7.90
C ASP A 97 18.85 -7.48 -6.87
N HIS A 98 19.96 -6.89 -7.34
CA HIS A 98 20.97 -6.32 -6.48
C HIS A 98 20.56 -4.99 -5.82
N HIS A 99 19.57 -4.27 -6.36
CA HIS A 99 19.04 -3.04 -5.78
C HIS A 99 18.02 -3.29 -4.66
N TYR A 100 17.63 -4.55 -4.48
CA TYR A 100 16.63 -4.95 -3.50
C TYR A 100 17.26 -5.77 -2.38
N ARG A 101 16.88 -5.47 -1.14
CA ARG A 101 17.08 -6.36 0.01
C ARG A 101 15.76 -7.05 0.32
N ALA A 102 15.83 -8.21 0.98
CA ALA A 102 14.63 -8.91 1.43
C ALA A 102 14.80 -9.51 2.82
N ALA A 103 13.67 -9.67 3.51
CA ALA A 103 13.58 -10.40 4.76
C ALA A 103 12.28 -11.19 4.84
N LEU A 104 12.35 -12.39 5.39
CA LEU A 104 11.16 -13.15 5.79
C LEU A 104 10.67 -12.56 7.12
N SER A 105 9.38 -12.22 7.25
CA SER A 105 8.89 -11.55 8.46
C SER A 105 8.95 -12.42 9.72
N GLY A 106 9.03 -13.74 9.52
CA GLY A 106 8.97 -14.76 10.57
C GLY A 106 7.56 -15.29 10.83
N HIS A 107 6.54 -14.60 10.29
CA HIS A 107 5.13 -14.93 10.49
C HIS A 107 4.43 -15.18 9.14
N LYS A 108 3.73 -14.16 8.64
CA LYS A 108 2.77 -14.22 7.55
C LYS A 108 3.20 -13.45 6.30
N GLY A 109 4.41 -12.90 6.26
CA GLY A 109 4.81 -11.98 5.20
C GLY A 109 6.28 -12.02 4.78
N VAL A 110 6.58 -11.29 3.73
CA VAL A 110 7.90 -11.07 3.17
C VAL A 110 8.08 -9.57 2.93
N HIS A 111 9.19 -9.03 3.41
CA HIS A 111 9.52 -7.63 3.24
C HIS A 111 10.53 -7.47 2.10
N LEU A 112 10.25 -6.59 1.14
CA LEU A 112 11.22 -6.12 0.16
C LEU A 112 11.60 -4.66 0.45
N TYR A 113 12.86 -4.34 0.19
CA TYR A 113 13.42 -3.00 0.38
C TYR A 113 14.12 -2.60 -0.91
N LEU A 114 13.57 -1.65 -1.66
CA LEU A 114 14.23 -1.03 -2.80
C LEU A 114 15.13 0.09 -2.27
N ASP A 115 16.44 -0.07 -2.40
CA ASP A 115 17.42 0.93 -1.96
C ASP A 115 17.66 1.99 -3.03
N PHE A 116 17.77 3.26 -2.62
CA PHE A 116 18.16 4.36 -3.48
C PHE A 116 18.95 5.42 -2.68
N PRO A 117 19.76 6.28 -3.33
CA PRO A 117 20.40 7.41 -2.63
C PRO A 117 19.39 8.22 -1.81
N THR A 118 19.81 8.80 -0.68
CA THR A 118 18.91 9.63 0.14
C THR A 118 18.39 10.80 -0.69
N ILE A 119 17.07 10.96 -0.74
CA ILE A 119 16.41 12.09 -1.41
C ILE A 119 16.57 13.32 -0.54
N ASP A 120 16.94 14.44 -1.17
CA ASP A 120 17.08 15.72 -0.48
C ASP A 120 15.69 16.18 0.04
N PRO A 121 15.54 16.48 1.34
CA PRO A 121 14.27 16.95 1.89
C PRO A 121 13.76 18.26 1.25
N ASP A 122 14.61 19.03 0.59
CA ASP A 122 14.23 20.25 -0.12
C ASP A 122 13.54 19.99 -1.47
N GLU A 123 13.45 18.72 -1.92
CA GLU A 123 12.80 18.35 -3.18
C GLU A 123 11.27 18.48 -3.17
N GLY A 124 10.67 18.61 -1.99
CA GLY A 124 9.23 18.77 -1.86
C GLY A 124 8.75 18.94 -0.42
N THR A 125 7.49 19.35 -0.27
CA THR A 125 6.83 19.38 1.04
C THR A 125 6.51 17.97 1.55
N PRO A 126 6.26 17.75 2.86
CA PRO A 126 5.85 16.45 3.37
C PRO A 126 4.64 15.83 2.65
N GLY A 127 3.69 16.66 2.19
CA GLY A 127 2.55 16.21 1.39
C GLY A 127 2.95 15.71 0.00
N GLN A 128 3.89 16.39 -0.65
CA GLN A 128 4.46 15.97 -1.93
C GLN A 128 5.26 14.68 -1.81
N PHE A 129 6.06 14.53 -0.75
CA PHE A 129 6.76 13.29 -0.45
C PHE A 129 5.77 12.12 -0.30
N LYS A 130 4.72 12.31 0.50
CA LYS A 130 3.69 11.27 0.71
C LYS A 130 2.98 10.89 -0.59
N ASN A 131 2.53 11.87 -1.36
CA ASN A 131 1.76 11.66 -2.58
C ASN A 131 2.63 11.08 -3.71
N GLY A 132 3.83 11.63 -3.92
CA GLY A 132 4.76 11.17 -4.95
C GLY A 132 5.29 9.76 -4.67
N MET A 133 5.62 9.46 -3.40
CA MET A 133 6.02 8.10 -3.03
C MET A 133 4.89 7.09 -3.22
N ARG A 134 3.65 7.48 -2.89
CA ARG A 134 2.48 6.64 -3.14
C ARG A 134 2.30 6.34 -4.61
N GLN A 135 2.26 7.38 -5.44
CA GLN A 135 2.08 7.22 -6.88
C GLN A 135 3.17 6.35 -7.50
N TYR A 136 4.43 6.55 -7.11
CA TYR A 136 5.53 5.69 -7.55
C TYR A 136 5.35 4.23 -7.13
N ALA A 137 4.90 3.98 -5.89
CA ALA A 137 4.67 2.62 -5.41
C ALA A 137 3.49 1.94 -6.13
N ASP A 138 2.40 2.65 -6.36
CA ASP A 138 1.24 2.17 -7.12
C ASP A 138 1.67 1.79 -8.54
N GLU A 139 2.41 2.65 -9.23
CA GLU A 139 2.91 2.37 -10.58
C GLU A 139 3.94 1.24 -10.61
N LEU A 140 4.78 1.11 -9.57
CA LEU A 140 5.69 -0.02 -9.42
C LEU A 140 4.90 -1.32 -9.26
N ILE A 141 3.85 -1.35 -8.43
CA ILE A 141 2.99 -2.53 -8.23
C ILE A 141 2.29 -2.87 -9.55
N SER A 142 1.64 -1.91 -10.23
CA SER A 142 0.99 -2.14 -11.52
C SER A 142 1.97 -2.66 -12.58
N TYR A 143 3.20 -2.14 -12.60
CA TYR A 143 4.26 -2.69 -13.46
C TYR A 143 4.54 -4.16 -13.12
N LEU A 144 4.75 -4.50 -11.85
CA LEU A 144 5.00 -5.88 -11.43
C LEU A 144 3.84 -6.82 -11.79
N GLU A 145 2.60 -6.40 -11.60
CA GLU A 145 1.40 -7.16 -11.98
C GLU A 145 1.37 -7.40 -13.49
N SER A 146 1.58 -6.35 -14.30
CA SER A 146 1.60 -6.46 -15.78
C SER A 146 2.68 -7.43 -16.29
N GLN A 147 3.85 -7.46 -15.64
CA GLN A 147 4.97 -8.28 -16.06
C GLN A 147 4.90 -9.72 -15.57
N THR A 148 4.20 -9.95 -14.45
CA THR A 148 4.06 -11.28 -13.85
C THR A 148 2.72 -11.94 -14.15
N TYR A 149 1.73 -11.18 -14.65
CA TYR A 149 0.34 -11.60 -14.84
C TYR A 149 -0.30 -12.12 -13.54
N LEU A 150 0.10 -11.54 -12.41
CA LEU A 150 -0.41 -11.87 -11.10
C LEU A 150 -1.14 -10.67 -10.50
N ASP A 151 -2.22 -10.95 -9.79
CA ASP A 151 -2.84 -10.01 -8.87
C ASP A 151 -2.02 -9.96 -7.57
N LEU A 152 -1.46 -8.78 -7.30
CA LEU A 152 -0.61 -8.48 -6.14
C LEU A 152 -1.31 -7.53 -5.15
N GLU A 153 -2.31 -6.75 -5.57
CA GLU A 153 -2.99 -5.75 -4.74
C GLU A 153 -3.46 -6.32 -3.40
N ALA A 154 -4.11 -7.49 -3.43
CA ALA A 154 -4.61 -8.13 -2.20
C ALA A 154 -3.49 -8.61 -1.25
N TRP A 155 -2.25 -8.72 -1.73
CA TRP A 155 -1.11 -9.33 -1.03
C TRP A 155 -0.08 -8.29 -0.59
N VAL A 156 -0.13 -7.07 -1.10
CA VAL A 156 0.76 -5.98 -0.70
C VAL A 156 0.00 -5.10 0.30
N ASP A 157 0.30 -5.26 1.59
CA ASP A 157 -0.42 -4.58 2.68
C ASP A 157 -0.05 -3.10 2.78
N VAL A 158 1.22 -2.75 2.51
CA VAL A 158 1.72 -1.39 2.76
C VAL A 158 2.81 -1.01 1.78
N ASP A 159 2.62 0.17 1.17
CA ASP A 159 3.67 1.00 0.60
C ASP A 159 4.09 2.09 1.61
N SER A 160 5.28 2.63 1.48
CA SER A 160 5.86 3.52 2.50
C SER A 160 5.35 4.97 2.43
N SER A 161 4.14 5.19 1.89
CA SER A 161 3.52 6.52 1.79
C SER A 161 3.22 7.15 3.16
N ASP A 162 3.21 6.36 4.23
CA ASP A 162 3.29 6.87 5.59
C ASP A 162 4.78 7.04 5.96
N LEU A 163 5.28 8.27 5.84
CA LEU A 163 6.68 8.69 6.06
C LEU A 163 7.24 8.37 7.47
N ALA A 164 6.56 7.55 8.26
CA ALA A 164 6.94 7.10 9.59
C ALA A 164 6.50 5.63 9.82
N ARG A 165 7.12 4.68 9.11
CA ARG A 165 6.91 3.24 9.34
C ARG A 165 8.06 2.60 10.12
N LEU A 166 7.70 1.79 11.12
CA LEU A 166 8.63 0.93 11.84
C LEU A 166 8.62 -0.45 11.18
N CYS A 167 9.73 -0.83 10.56
CA CYS A 167 9.91 -2.21 10.10
C CYS A 167 10.64 -3.05 11.16
N ARG A 168 10.35 -4.36 11.17
CA ARG A 168 11.04 -5.32 12.02
C ARG A 168 12.45 -5.58 11.47
N LEU A 169 13.47 -5.18 12.23
CA LEU A 169 14.86 -5.47 11.88
C LEU A 169 15.10 -6.99 11.74
N PRO A 170 15.86 -7.44 10.74
CA PRO A 170 16.24 -8.83 10.62
C PRO A 170 17.01 -9.34 11.84
N ASN A 171 16.97 -10.66 12.03
CA ASN A 171 17.45 -11.39 13.19
C ASN A 171 16.80 -11.02 14.53
N THR A 172 15.66 -10.31 14.51
CA THR A 172 14.85 -10.07 15.72
C THR A 172 13.70 -11.05 15.84
N ARG A 173 13.39 -11.45 17.07
CA ARG A 173 12.30 -12.38 17.38
C ARG A 173 10.94 -11.73 17.06
N HIS A 174 10.08 -12.48 16.38
CA HIS A 174 8.70 -12.12 16.09
C HIS A 174 7.77 -12.71 17.17
N SER A 175 7.28 -11.88 18.08
CA SER A 175 6.47 -12.32 19.22
C SER A 175 5.17 -13.00 18.81
N GLY A 176 4.41 -12.41 17.88
CA GLY A 176 3.13 -12.97 17.39
C GLY A 176 3.29 -14.37 16.81
N ALA A 177 4.15 -14.53 15.79
CA ALA A 177 4.57 -15.84 15.29
C ALA A 177 5.03 -16.81 16.38
N SER A 178 5.89 -16.36 17.31
CA SER A 178 6.45 -17.28 18.30
C SER A 178 5.37 -17.85 19.23
N VAL A 179 4.36 -17.04 19.55
CA VAL A 179 3.19 -17.50 20.30
C VAL A 179 2.32 -18.40 19.42
N ALA A 180 2.07 -18.01 18.16
CA ALA A 180 1.19 -18.74 17.26
C ALA A 180 1.70 -20.15 16.90
N PHE A 181 3.02 -20.33 16.79
CA PHE A 181 3.62 -21.62 16.44
C PHE A 181 4.20 -22.39 17.63
N ASP A 182 4.11 -21.84 18.85
CA ASP A 182 4.73 -22.40 20.07
C ASP A 182 6.22 -22.74 19.89
N GLU A 183 6.93 -21.96 19.08
CA GLU A 183 8.36 -22.08 18.83
C GLU A 183 8.96 -20.68 18.58
N ASP A 184 10.26 -20.49 18.80
CA ASP A 184 10.88 -19.20 18.48
C ASP A 184 10.88 -18.94 16.97
N ARG A 185 10.38 -17.78 16.58
CA ARG A 185 10.34 -17.31 15.20
C ARG A 185 11.03 -15.96 15.08
N TYR A 186 11.78 -15.78 14.01
CA TYR A 186 12.62 -14.61 13.77
C TYR A 186 12.31 -14.02 12.40
N CYS A 187 12.38 -12.70 12.29
CA CYS A 187 12.58 -12.05 11.01
C CYS A 187 13.99 -12.38 10.54
N VAL A 188 14.17 -12.86 9.30
CA VAL A 188 15.50 -13.29 8.82
C VAL A 188 15.80 -12.73 7.43
N PRO A 189 17.04 -12.26 7.19
CA PRO A 189 17.41 -11.73 5.89
C PRO A 189 17.57 -12.86 4.87
N VAL A 190 17.15 -12.61 3.64
CA VAL A 190 17.30 -13.51 2.50
C VAL A 190 17.65 -12.70 1.25
N SER A 191 18.43 -13.28 0.35
CA SER A 191 18.65 -12.65 -0.96
C SER A 191 17.42 -12.79 -1.86
N ILE A 192 17.27 -11.89 -2.83
CA ILE A 192 16.21 -11.98 -3.86
C ILE A 192 16.32 -13.31 -4.63
N ARG A 193 17.53 -13.83 -4.85
CA ARG A 193 17.75 -15.12 -5.52
C ARG A 193 17.34 -16.33 -4.69
N GLU A 194 17.58 -16.30 -3.37
CA GLU A 194 17.02 -17.31 -2.45
C GLU A 194 15.49 -17.23 -2.47
N LEU A 195 14.93 -16.03 -2.37
CA LEU A 195 13.50 -15.78 -2.33
C LEU A 195 12.79 -16.22 -3.62
N ALA A 196 13.43 -16.09 -4.79
CA ALA A 196 12.93 -16.56 -6.09
C ALA A 196 12.69 -18.09 -6.17
N ASN A 197 13.23 -18.85 -5.21
CA ASN A 197 13.12 -20.31 -5.18
C ASN A 197 12.57 -20.86 -3.86
N ILE A 198 12.26 -19.99 -2.89
CA ILE A 198 11.88 -20.43 -1.54
C ILE A 198 10.57 -21.22 -1.54
N THR A 199 10.52 -22.24 -0.69
CA THR A 199 9.31 -22.99 -0.38
C THR A 199 8.78 -22.65 1.02
N PRO A 200 7.49 -22.92 1.32
CA PRO A 200 6.97 -22.75 2.68
C PRO A 200 7.77 -23.51 3.75
N ASN A 201 8.27 -24.70 3.43
CA ASN A 201 9.12 -25.49 4.32
C ASN A 201 10.46 -24.80 4.60
N GLU A 202 11.09 -24.23 3.56
CA GLU A 202 12.34 -23.48 3.73
C GLU A 202 12.10 -22.17 4.49
N TYR A 203 11.01 -21.46 4.21
CA TYR A 203 10.59 -20.29 4.99
C TYR A 203 10.48 -20.65 6.47
N ALA A 204 9.74 -21.71 6.80
CA ALA A 204 9.56 -22.16 8.17
C ALA A 204 10.90 -22.59 8.81
N LYS A 205 11.77 -23.27 8.08
CA LYS A 205 13.08 -23.69 8.56
C LYS A 205 13.99 -22.49 8.86
N LEU A 206 14.07 -21.53 7.94
CA LEU A 206 14.97 -20.38 8.05
C LEU A 206 14.56 -19.43 9.18
N THR A 207 13.27 -19.28 9.43
CA THR A 207 12.74 -18.35 10.43
C THR A 207 12.81 -18.88 11.87
N ARG A 208 13.33 -20.09 12.11
CA ARG A 208 13.49 -20.66 13.47
C ARG A 208 14.72 -20.18 14.23
N SER A 209 15.68 -19.57 13.54
CA SER A 209 16.86 -19.01 14.20
C SER A 209 17.40 -17.81 13.42
N PRO A 210 18.06 -16.85 14.12
CA PRO A 210 18.85 -15.83 13.45
C PRO A 210 19.89 -16.43 12.51
N ARG A 211 20.26 -15.69 11.47
CA ARG A 211 21.30 -16.10 10.52
C ARG A 211 22.24 -14.95 10.14
N PRO A 212 23.48 -15.24 9.71
CA PRO A 212 24.32 -14.24 9.08
C PRO A 212 23.59 -13.60 7.88
N VAL A 213 23.77 -12.29 7.70
CA VAL A 213 23.17 -11.59 6.56
C VAL A 213 23.93 -11.99 5.29
N PRO A 214 23.23 -12.47 4.24
CA PRO A 214 23.87 -12.76 2.95
C PRO A 214 24.59 -11.52 2.40
N LYS A 215 25.70 -11.71 1.70
CA LYS A 215 26.45 -10.58 1.10
C LYS A 215 25.62 -9.84 0.05
N GLU A 216 24.72 -10.57 -0.58
CA GLU A 216 23.75 -10.13 -1.58
C GLU A 216 22.68 -9.22 -0.96
N CYS A 217 22.48 -9.25 0.37
CA CYS A 217 21.60 -8.32 1.07
C CYS A 217 22.31 -7.01 1.47
N ARG A 218 23.56 -6.78 1.03
CA ARG A 218 24.23 -5.50 1.24
C ARG A 218 23.57 -4.43 0.38
N ARG A 219 23.44 -3.25 0.95
CA ARG A 219 22.82 -2.10 0.29
C ARG A 219 23.54 -1.76 -1.02
N ASN A 220 22.81 -1.68 -2.11
CA ASN A 220 23.33 -1.26 -3.42
C ASN A 220 22.32 -0.32 -4.10
N PRO A 221 22.34 0.97 -3.75
CA PRO A 221 21.30 1.92 -4.13
C PRO A 221 21.11 2.10 -5.64
N SER A 222 19.85 2.14 -6.09
CA SER A 222 19.48 2.44 -7.47
C SER A 222 19.36 3.95 -7.68
N HIS A 223 20.28 4.53 -8.46
CA HIS A 223 20.19 5.93 -8.89
C HIS A 223 18.96 6.19 -9.77
N ARG A 224 18.60 5.22 -10.62
CA ARG A 224 17.40 5.34 -11.46
C ARG A 224 16.14 5.44 -10.61
N ALA A 225 16.01 4.61 -9.56
CA ALA A 225 14.87 4.69 -8.65
C ALA A 225 14.84 6.03 -7.92
N HIS A 226 16.00 6.53 -7.47
CA HIS A 226 16.11 7.88 -6.89
C HIS A 226 15.61 8.97 -7.83
N ASP A 227 16.09 9.00 -9.07
CA ASP A 227 15.78 10.08 -10.01
C ASP A 227 14.29 10.07 -10.38
N VAL A 228 13.74 8.87 -10.65
CA VAL A 228 12.33 8.69 -10.95
C VAL A 228 11.47 9.09 -9.75
N LEU A 229 11.75 8.56 -8.55
CA LEU A 229 10.99 8.86 -7.34
C LEU A 229 11.04 10.35 -6.99
N THR A 230 12.19 10.99 -7.14
CA THR A 230 12.35 12.44 -6.93
C THR A 230 11.44 13.22 -7.89
N GLN A 231 11.32 12.76 -9.14
CA GLN A 231 10.43 13.39 -10.11
C GLN A 231 8.96 13.25 -9.69
N TYR A 232 8.51 12.06 -9.25
CA TYR A 232 7.15 11.89 -8.69
C TYR A 232 6.89 12.82 -7.51
N ILE A 233 7.88 13.03 -6.63
CA ILE A 233 7.76 13.95 -5.49
C ILE A 233 7.59 15.39 -5.96
N ARG A 234 8.42 15.84 -6.91
CA ARG A 234 8.35 17.22 -7.45
C ARG A 234 7.03 17.50 -8.16
N ASP A 235 6.54 16.51 -8.92
CA ASP A 235 5.32 16.63 -9.73
C ASP A 235 4.04 16.42 -8.92
N ALA A 236 4.15 15.81 -7.73
CA ALA A 236 3.02 15.61 -6.84
C ALA A 236 2.45 16.97 -6.40
N THR A 237 1.11 17.05 -6.35
CA THR A 237 0.45 18.24 -5.81
C THR A 237 0.70 18.32 -4.31
N GLY A 238 1.25 19.46 -3.87
CA GLY A 238 1.45 19.80 -2.46
C GLY A 238 0.11 20.10 -1.81
N GLY A 239 -0.67 19.07 -1.49
CA GLY A 239 -1.88 19.22 -0.72
C GLY A 239 -1.58 19.91 0.62
N HIS A 240 -2.30 20.99 0.92
CA HIS A 240 -2.31 21.53 2.28
C HIS A 240 -2.66 20.42 3.26
N TYR A 241 -1.82 20.24 4.28
CA TYR A 241 -2.01 19.29 5.37
C TYR A 241 -3.41 19.46 5.99
N ARG A 242 -4.37 18.66 5.52
CA ARG A 242 -5.59 18.30 6.25
C ARG A 242 -5.37 16.85 6.67
N GLY A 243 -5.47 16.61 7.97
CA GLY A 243 -5.04 15.37 8.61
C GLY A 243 -5.46 14.11 7.87
N ALA A 244 -4.57 13.13 7.84
CA ALA A 244 -4.84 11.78 7.35
C ALA A 244 -6.21 11.33 7.85
N SER A 245 -7.06 10.82 6.95
CA SER A 245 -8.25 10.13 7.40
C SER A 245 -7.81 8.94 8.23
N ARG A 246 -8.21 8.97 9.50
CA ARG A 246 -7.89 7.89 10.42
C ARG A 246 -8.72 6.70 9.98
N PHE A 247 -8.05 5.61 9.62
CA PHE A 247 -8.71 4.31 9.53
C PHE A 247 -9.47 4.06 10.83
N ASP A 248 -10.80 4.03 10.74
CA ASP A 248 -11.68 3.78 11.86
C ASP A 248 -12.38 2.44 11.64
N PRO A 249 -11.95 1.37 12.33
CA PRO A 249 -12.54 0.04 12.16
C PRO A 249 -14.01 -0.01 12.63
N LYS A 250 -14.50 1.00 13.34
CA LYS A 250 -15.91 1.13 13.72
C LYS A 250 -16.73 2.00 12.77
N ALA A 251 -16.12 2.58 11.75
CA ALA A 251 -16.86 3.41 10.80
C ALA A 251 -17.83 2.58 9.94
N LEU A 252 -17.48 1.33 9.63
CA LEU A 252 -18.36 0.42 8.89
C LEU A 252 -19.62 0.09 9.68
N GLU A 253 -19.48 -0.36 10.93
CA GLU A 253 -20.62 -0.65 11.83
C GLU A 253 -21.53 0.58 11.99
N ARG A 254 -20.94 1.78 12.19
CA ARG A 254 -21.75 3.01 12.26
C ARG A 254 -22.41 3.37 10.94
N TYR A 255 -21.77 3.11 9.81
CA TYR A 255 -22.35 3.37 8.51
C TYR A 255 -23.54 2.45 8.25
N GLU A 256 -23.41 1.16 8.56
CA GLU A 256 -24.50 0.19 8.46
C GLU A 256 -25.69 0.58 9.36
N ASP A 257 -25.44 1.16 10.53
CA ASP A 257 -26.48 1.68 11.44
C ASP A 257 -27.11 3.01 10.96
N GLU A 258 -26.39 3.82 10.18
CA GLU A 258 -26.78 5.17 9.77
C GLU A 258 -27.21 5.31 8.30
N GLN A 259 -27.03 4.26 7.49
CA GLN A 259 -27.41 4.22 6.09
C GLN A 259 -28.93 4.35 5.94
N ASN A 260 -29.36 4.90 4.81
CA ASN A 260 -30.77 5.03 4.52
C ASN A 260 -31.28 3.78 3.80
N GLU A 261 -31.81 2.82 4.58
CA GLU A 261 -32.34 1.55 4.07
C GLU A 261 -33.49 1.70 3.07
N ASP A 262 -34.14 2.88 3.02
CA ASP A 262 -35.22 3.15 2.06
C ASP A 262 -34.70 3.48 0.65
N LEU A 263 -33.40 3.76 0.49
CA LEU A 263 -32.81 4.04 -0.82
C LEU A 263 -32.61 2.75 -1.61
N THR A 264 -33.04 2.78 -2.87
CA THR A 264 -32.88 1.70 -3.83
C THR A 264 -32.07 2.16 -5.04
N LEU A 265 -31.75 1.25 -5.95
CA LEU A 265 -31.02 1.58 -7.17
C LEU A 265 -31.75 2.61 -8.05
N GLU A 266 -33.08 2.67 -7.96
CA GLU A 266 -33.91 3.64 -8.70
C GLU A 266 -33.72 5.09 -8.23
N ASP A 267 -33.30 5.28 -6.98
CA ASP A 267 -33.08 6.60 -6.38
C ASP A 267 -31.70 7.18 -6.73
N VAL A 268 -30.76 6.32 -7.11
CA VAL A 268 -29.36 6.68 -7.37
C VAL A 268 -29.19 7.74 -8.48
N PRO A 269 -29.89 7.67 -9.64
CA PRO A 269 -29.82 8.72 -10.66
C PRO A 269 -30.20 10.12 -10.13
N PHE A 270 -31.14 10.21 -9.19
CA PHE A 270 -31.52 11.48 -8.58
C PHE A 270 -30.43 12.03 -7.67
N LEU A 271 -29.83 11.17 -6.83
CA LEU A 271 -28.70 11.51 -5.93
C LEU A 271 -27.46 11.97 -6.71
N MET A 272 -27.32 11.50 -7.94
CA MET A 272 -26.18 11.82 -8.81
C MET A 272 -26.43 12.98 -9.78
N SER A 273 -27.62 13.61 -9.74
CA SER A 273 -28.02 14.68 -10.67
C SER A 273 -27.05 15.87 -10.71
N ARG A 274 -26.27 16.10 -9.65
CA ARG A 274 -25.26 17.17 -9.56
C ARG A 274 -23.87 16.76 -10.09
N LYS A 275 -23.66 15.48 -10.38
CA LYS A 275 -22.41 14.91 -10.91
C LYS A 275 -22.72 13.97 -12.08
N PRO A 276 -23.10 14.51 -13.25
CA PRO A 276 -23.54 13.70 -14.39
C PRO A 276 -22.47 12.72 -14.89
N CYS A 277 -21.18 13.00 -14.65
CA CYS A 277 -20.08 12.09 -14.97
C CYS A 277 -20.14 10.74 -14.23
N ILE A 278 -20.73 10.67 -13.04
CA ILE A 278 -20.93 9.41 -12.30
C ILE A 278 -22.01 8.57 -12.99
N GLY A 279 -23.07 9.20 -13.50
CA GLY A 279 -24.12 8.52 -14.26
C GLY A 279 -23.59 7.98 -15.59
N ALA A 280 -22.87 8.82 -16.33
CA ALA A 280 -22.23 8.43 -17.57
C ALA A 280 -21.19 7.32 -17.38
N PHE A 281 -20.47 7.31 -16.24
CA PHE A 281 -19.54 6.23 -15.92
C PHE A 281 -20.24 4.86 -15.88
N ARG A 282 -21.41 4.75 -15.25
CA ARG A 282 -22.18 3.49 -15.20
C ARG A 282 -22.65 3.01 -16.56
N GLU A 283 -22.96 3.92 -17.47
CA GLU A 283 -23.47 3.58 -18.80
C GLU A 283 -22.36 3.09 -19.76
N ARG A 284 -21.09 3.21 -19.37
CA ARG A 284 -19.95 2.82 -20.20
C ARG A 284 -19.66 1.34 -20.12
N ALA A 285 -19.63 0.69 -21.29
CA ALA A 285 -19.21 -0.71 -21.41
C ALA A 285 -17.73 -0.93 -21.04
N ASP A 286 -16.90 0.11 -21.11
CA ASP A 286 -15.47 0.09 -20.84
C ASP A 286 -15.10 0.74 -19.50
N MET A 287 -16.06 0.87 -18.55
CA MET A 287 -15.85 1.62 -17.31
C MET A 287 -14.67 1.13 -16.47
N PHE A 288 -14.30 -0.15 -16.56
CA PHE A 288 -13.16 -0.76 -15.84
C PHE A 288 -11.90 -0.98 -16.71
N ALA A 289 -11.95 -0.68 -18.01
CA ALA A 289 -10.88 -1.00 -18.95
C ALA A 289 -9.72 0.02 -18.99
N HIS A 290 -9.76 1.07 -18.17
CA HIS A 290 -8.80 2.20 -18.19
C HIS A 290 -7.85 2.23 -16.98
N GLY A 291 -7.69 1.11 -16.28
CA GLY A 291 -6.71 0.95 -15.19
C GLY A 291 -6.91 1.98 -14.07
N ALA A 292 -5.87 2.76 -13.75
CA ALA A 292 -5.89 3.75 -12.67
C ALA A 292 -7.03 4.79 -12.81
N ALA A 293 -7.39 5.18 -14.03
CA ALA A 293 -8.47 6.12 -14.26
C ALA A 293 -9.85 5.52 -13.94
N SER A 294 -10.05 4.24 -14.31
CA SER A 294 -11.25 3.48 -13.96
C SER A 294 -11.40 3.35 -12.45
N HIS A 295 -10.30 3.00 -11.78
CA HIS A 295 -10.28 2.86 -10.33
C HIS A 295 -10.52 4.20 -9.60
N ALA A 296 -9.92 5.29 -10.07
CA ALA A 296 -10.17 6.63 -9.51
C ALA A 296 -11.64 7.05 -9.64
N MET A 297 -12.30 6.72 -10.77
CA MET A 297 -13.73 6.97 -10.93
C MET A 297 -14.59 6.06 -10.07
N GLU A 298 -14.27 4.77 -9.98
CA GLU A 298 -14.93 3.81 -9.10
C GLU A 298 -14.93 4.31 -7.64
N LEU A 299 -13.76 4.68 -7.10
CA LEU A 299 -13.64 5.22 -5.74
C LEU A 299 -14.43 6.53 -5.56
N ASN A 300 -14.43 7.41 -6.55
CA ASN A 300 -15.21 8.64 -6.50
C ASN A 300 -16.73 8.38 -6.52
N VAL A 301 -17.20 7.43 -7.33
CA VAL A 301 -18.61 7.00 -7.36
C VAL A 301 -19.00 6.45 -6.00
N ILE A 302 -18.21 5.51 -5.46
CA ILE A 302 -18.46 4.91 -4.15
C ILE A 302 -18.50 5.99 -3.06
N ALA A 303 -17.50 6.88 -3.01
CA ALA A 303 -17.44 7.96 -2.03
C ALA A 303 -18.67 8.89 -2.12
N HIS A 304 -19.14 9.19 -3.33
CA HIS A 304 -20.35 10.00 -3.55
C HIS A 304 -21.60 9.31 -3.01
N LEU A 305 -21.78 8.02 -3.29
CA LEU A 305 -22.94 7.27 -2.81
C LEU A 305 -22.88 7.05 -1.28
N VAL A 306 -21.69 6.87 -0.73
CA VAL A 306 -21.45 6.80 0.72
C VAL A 306 -21.78 8.13 1.41
N GLU A 307 -21.40 9.27 0.82
CA GLU A 307 -21.77 10.61 1.35
C GLU A 307 -23.29 10.80 1.39
N GLU A 308 -24.01 10.29 0.40
CA GLU A 308 -25.48 10.29 0.31
C GLU A 308 -26.15 9.18 1.14
N ARG A 309 -25.38 8.41 1.93
CA ARG A 309 -25.84 7.34 2.83
C ARG A 309 -26.57 6.19 2.12
N VAL A 310 -26.17 5.86 0.89
CA VAL A 310 -26.74 4.76 0.11
C VAL A 310 -26.33 3.40 0.70
N PRO A 311 -27.24 2.42 0.85
CA PRO A 311 -26.88 1.12 1.41
C PRO A 311 -25.78 0.41 0.62
N ILE A 312 -24.89 -0.30 1.31
CA ILE A 312 -23.75 -1.01 0.68
C ILE A 312 -24.23 -1.91 -0.45
N ASP A 313 -25.28 -2.70 -0.23
CA ASP A 313 -25.82 -3.61 -1.24
C ASP A 313 -26.34 -2.88 -2.49
N VAL A 314 -26.87 -1.66 -2.33
CA VAL A 314 -27.33 -0.83 -3.45
C VAL A 314 -26.15 -0.24 -4.23
N ILE A 315 -25.06 0.12 -3.55
CA ILE A 315 -23.82 0.55 -4.20
C ILE A 315 -23.20 -0.64 -4.97
N VAL A 316 -23.23 -1.84 -4.42
CA VAL A 316 -22.78 -3.07 -5.12
C VAL A 316 -23.64 -3.33 -6.34
N GLU A 317 -24.98 -3.26 -6.20
CA GLU A 317 -25.93 -3.44 -7.30
C GLU A 317 -25.69 -2.43 -8.43
N PHE A 318 -25.31 -1.20 -8.10
CA PHE A 318 -24.98 -0.16 -9.06
C PHE A 318 -23.88 -0.57 -10.06
N PHE A 319 -22.89 -1.36 -9.63
CA PHE A 319 -21.80 -1.83 -10.50
C PHE A 319 -22.07 -3.20 -11.14
N SER A 320 -23.12 -3.89 -10.71
CA SER A 320 -23.33 -5.32 -11.03
C SER A 320 -23.55 -5.63 -12.51
N ASP A 321 -24.02 -4.65 -13.29
CA ASP A 321 -24.27 -4.79 -14.73
C ASP A 321 -22.97 -4.71 -15.57
N ALA A 322 -21.83 -4.36 -14.97
CA ALA A 322 -20.58 -4.19 -15.70
C ALA A 322 -19.94 -5.55 -16.05
N PRO A 323 -19.42 -5.75 -17.29
CA PRO A 323 -18.85 -7.03 -17.72
C PRO A 323 -17.69 -7.55 -16.87
N GLU A 324 -16.93 -6.65 -16.25
CA GLU A 324 -15.75 -6.96 -15.42
C GLU A 324 -16.06 -6.82 -13.91
N PHE A 325 -17.34 -6.73 -13.55
CA PHE A 325 -17.76 -6.59 -12.16
C PHE A 325 -17.30 -7.78 -11.30
N ASN A 326 -16.68 -7.44 -10.16
CA ASN A 326 -16.35 -8.38 -9.11
C ASN A 326 -16.97 -7.88 -7.80
N GLU A 327 -17.96 -8.61 -7.29
CA GLU A 327 -18.70 -8.25 -6.09
C GLU A 327 -17.80 -8.16 -4.85
N GLU A 328 -16.92 -9.14 -4.64
CA GLU A 328 -16.03 -9.19 -3.47
C GLU A 328 -15.06 -8.00 -3.47
N PHE A 329 -14.47 -7.70 -4.64
CA PHE A 329 -13.61 -6.54 -4.81
C PHE A 329 -14.36 -5.23 -4.57
N THR A 330 -15.54 -5.07 -5.18
CA THR A 330 -16.36 -3.85 -5.04
C THR A 330 -16.77 -3.61 -3.60
N ARG A 331 -17.21 -4.65 -2.89
CA ARG A 331 -17.53 -4.59 -1.45
C ARG A 331 -16.32 -4.14 -0.63
N HIS A 332 -15.16 -4.73 -0.89
CA HIS A 332 -13.92 -4.33 -0.21
C HIS A 332 -13.54 -2.87 -0.46
N GLN A 333 -13.75 -2.34 -1.67
CA GLN A 333 -13.52 -0.92 -1.96
C GLN A 333 -14.53 -0.01 -1.23
N ILE A 334 -15.79 -0.41 -1.11
CA ILE A 334 -16.81 0.30 -0.33
C ILE A 334 -16.42 0.36 1.15
N GLU A 335 -16.02 -0.77 1.72
CA GLU A 335 -15.54 -0.85 3.11
C GLU A 335 -14.33 0.06 3.34
N LYS A 336 -13.36 0.07 2.41
CA LYS A 336 -12.21 0.97 2.46
C LYS A 336 -12.65 2.43 2.45
N VAL A 337 -13.54 2.84 1.55
CA VAL A 337 -14.04 4.21 1.44
C VAL A 337 -14.70 4.66 2.75
N ILE A 338 -15.53 3.81 3.36
CA ILE A 338 -16.20 4.08 4.63
C ILE A 338 -15.19 4.13 5.80
N ALA A 339 -14.33 3.11 5.92
CA ALA A 339 -13.34 3.00 6.99
C ALA A 339 -12.34 4.16 6.99
N HIS A 340 -12.00 4.64 5.80
CA HIS A 340 -11.13 5.79 5.59
C HIS A 340 -11.89 7.10 5.41
N GLN A 341 -13.23 7.14 5.54
CA GLN A 341 -14.04 8.35 5.40
C GLN A 341 -13.63 9.19 4.18
N LEU A 342 -13.43 8.53 3.03
CA LEU A 342 -12.96 9.19 1.83
C LEU A 342 -14.05 10.13 1.33
N ASN A 343 -13.68 11.38 1.05
CA ASN A 343 -14.61 12.34 0.48
C ASN A 343 -14.70 12.12 -1.03
N PRO A 344 -15.86 12.40 -1.64
CA PRO A 344 -16.00 12.39 -3.09
C PRO A 344 -14.97 13.32 -3.73
N TYR A 345 -14.42 12.89 -4.85
CA TYR A 345 -13.38 13.64 -5.53
C TYR A 345 -13.97 14.93 -6.11
N ARG A 346 -13.13 15.95 -6.15
CA ARG A 346 -13.45 17.22 -6.81
C ARG A 346 -13.18 17.07 -8.32
N CYS A 347 -13.81 17.93 -9.12
CA CYS A 347 -13.69 17.86 -10.58
C CYS A 347 -12.24 18.01 -11.08
N ASP A 348 -11.40 18.79 -10.39
CA ASP A 348 -9.97 18.93 -10.67
C ASP A 348 -9.21 17.62 -10.47
N THR A 349 -9.57 16.84 -9.45
CA THR A 349 -8.98 15.51 -9.21
C THR A 349 -9.39 14.53 -10.29
N ILE A 350 -10.67 14.53 -10.68
CA ILE A 350 -11.17 13.67 -11.78
C ILE A 350 -10.54 14.05 -13.10
N TRP A 351 -10.38 15.34 -13.39
CA TRP A 351 -9.66 15.78 -14.58
C TRP A 351 -8.24 15.24 -14.59
N ALA A 352 -7.49 15.42 -13.50
CA ALA A 352 -6.09 15.04 -13.45
C ALA A 352 -5.86 13.52 -13.54
N GLN A 353 -6.78 12.71 -13.00
CA GLN A 353 -6.59 11.26 -12.83
C GLN A 353 -7.43 10.41 -13.80
N ALA A 354 -8.48 10.99 -14.37
CA ALA A 354 -9.56 10.28 -15.04
C ALA A 354 -10.23 11.14 -16.12
N GLU A 355 -9.46 11.96 -16.86
CA GLU A 355 -9.99 12.91 -17.86
C GLU A 355 -10.91 12.26 -18.89
N MET A 356 -10.67 10.99 -19.25
CA MET A 356 -11.50 10.27 -20.22
C MET A 356 -12.93 10.03 -19.75
N PHE A 357 -13.22 10.21 -18.46
CA PHE A 357 -14.55 10.12 -17.86
C PHE A 357 -15.17 11.49 -17.58
N CYS A 358 -14.44 12.59 -17.88
CA CYS A 358 -15.03 13.92 -17.85
C CYS A 358 -15.99 14.10 -19.03
N LEU A 359 -17.19 14.60 -18.73
CA LEU A 359 -18.16 15.01 -19.74
C LEU A 359 -17.82 16.41 -20.25
N GLY A 360 -18.11 16.66 -21.53
CA GLY A 360 -17.84 17.94 -22.17
C GLY A 360 -18.68 19.10 -21.58
N PRO A 361 -18.39 20.34 -22.00
CA PRO A 361 -19.04 21.54 -21.48
C PRO A 361 -20.56 21.58 -21.73
N ASP A 362 -21.04 20.86 -22.74
CA ASP A 362 -22.45 20.77 -23.10
C ASP A 362 -23.23 19.73 -22.26
N GLU A 363 -22.52 18.82 -21.57
CA GLU A 363 -23.11 17.70 -20.81
C GLU A 363 -22.83 17.78 -19.31
N CYS A 364 -21.96 18.70 -18.89
CA CYS A 364 -21.63 18.95 -17.49
C CYS A 364 -21.41 20.44 -17.23
N ASP A 365 -22.38 21.08 -16.57
CA ASP A 365 -22.30 22.49 -16.19
C ASP A 365 -21.09 22.82 -15.30
N LEU A 366 -20.53 21.83 -14.59
CA LEU A 366 -19.31 21.98 -13.79
C LEU A 366 -18.06 22.14 -14.66
N TYR A 367 -18.07 21.57 -15.87
CA TYR A 367 -16.96 21.64 -16.83
C TYR A 367 -16.84 23.05 -17.47
N SER A 368 -17.97 23.71 -17.72
CA SER A 368 -18.01 25.08 -18.27
C SER A 368 -17.41 26.14 -17.33
N ARG A 369 -17.54 25.94 -16.01
CA ARG A 369 -17.00 26.86 -14.99
C ARG A 369 -15.49 26.80 -14.84
N TYR A 370 -14.85 25.74 -15.35
CA TYR A 370 -13.41 25.52 -15.22
C TYR A 370 -12.65 25.95 -16.47
N THR A 371 -13.19 25.63 -17.65
CA THR A 371 -12.63 26.04 -18.96
C THR A 371 -12.76 27.55 -19.24
N GLY A 372 -13.66 28.25 -18.54
CA GLY A 372 -13.80 29.71 -18.60
C GLY A 372 -12.73 30.50 -17.83
N THR A 373 -11.84 29.83 -17.08
CA THR A 373 -10.82 30.49 -16.23
C THR A 373 -9.39 30.46 -16.79
N GLU A 374 -9.14 29.79 -17.93
CA GLU A 374 -7.83 29.80 -18.61
C GLU A 374 -7.93 30.32 -20.05
N ALA A 375 -8.40 31.56 -20.20
CA ALA A 375 -8.21 32.34 -21.41
C ALA A 375 -7.71 33.77 -21.08
N THR A 376 -6.81 33.91 -20.11
CA THR A 376 -5.91 35.08 -19.95
C THR A 376 -4.86 34.81 -18.88
N HIS A 377 -3.74 34.15 -19.25
CA HIS A 377 -2.37 34.69 -19.17
C HIS A 377 -1.31 33.62 -19.42
#